data_AF-A0AAJ1TXW1-F1
#
_entry.id   AF-A0AAJ1TXW1-F1
#
_cell.length_a   1.000
_cell.length_b   1.000
_cell.length_c   1.000
_cell.angle_alpha   90.00
_cell.angle_beta   90.00
_cell.angle_gamma   90.00
#
_symmetry.space_group_name_H-M   'P 1'
#
loop_
_entity.id
_entity.type
_entity.pdbx_description
1 polymer ?
#
loop_
_entity_poly.entity_id
_entity_poly.type
_entity_poly.pdbx_seq_one_letter_code
_entity_poly.pdbx_strand_id
1 'polypeptide(L)'
;MARIEDAFTGYFGRMKRGAGKAGFPRFMAKSRWRSFGLYEITGLRLDLRHQRIRLKGMDRPIRLCPDRSLPEDARLLGATFTKVGRGWYVALIFESAGRARRNARASSWRDVPSRVPGDVLLS
;
A
#
# COMPACT_ATOMS: atom_id res chain seq x y z
N MET A 1 15.76 12.56 2.52
CA MET A 1 16.19 13.51 1.47
C MET A 1 15.54 13.23 0.10
N ALA A 2 15.33 11.96 -0.27
CA ALA A 2 14.72 11.56 -1.55
C ALA A 2 13.51 12.38 -2.05
N ARG A 3 12.47 12.64 -1.23
CA ARG A 3 11.25 13.33 -1.71
C ARG A 3 11.49 14.77 -2.20
N ILE A 4 12.53 15.44 -1.71
CA ILE A 4 12.90 16.78 -2.17
C ILE A 4 13.63 16.67 -3.51
N GLU A 5 14.61 15.76 -3.57
CA GLU A 5 15.39 15.47 -4.78
C GLU A 5 14.49 15.01 -5.94
N ASP A 6 13.53 14.13 -5.69
CA ASP A 6 12.56 13.65 -6.68
C ASP A 6 11.72 14.80 -7.24
N ALA A 7 11.24 15.69 -6.35
CA ALA A 7 10.40 16.82 -6.74
C ALA A 7 11.17 17.81 -7.62
N PHE A 8 12.43 18.09 -7.28
CA PHE A 8 13.31 18.94 -8.09
C PHE A 8 13.75 18.27 -9.38
N THR A 9 14.03 16.97 -9.37
CA THR A 9 14.36 16.18 -10.57
C THR A 9 13.24 16.27 -11.60
N GLY A 10 11.99 16.05 -11.16
CA GLY A 10 10.82 16.21 -12.02
C GLY A 10 10.60 17.65 -12.51
N TYR A 11 10.85 18.65 -11.65
CA TYR A 11 10.78 20.07 -12.01
C TYR A 11 11.78 20.43 -13.12
N PHE A 12 13.05 20.11 -12.94
CA PHE A 12 14.08 20.38 -13.94
C PHE A 12 13.86 19.57 -15.22
N GLY A 13 13.34 18.35 -15.11
CA GLY A 13 12.91 17.56 -16.27
C GLY A 13 11.84 18.27 -17.11
N ARG A 14 10.83 18.89 -16.48
CA ARG A 14 9.80 19.68 -17.19
C ARG A 14 10.37 20.96 -17.80
N MET A 15 11.25 21.65 -17.06
CA MET A 15 11.90 22.87 -17.53
C MET A 15 12.74 22.63 -18.79
N LYS A 16 13.51 21.53 -18.83
CA LYS A 16 14.34 21.16 -19.99
C LYS A 16 13.53 20.75 -21.23
N ARG A 17 12.33 20.21 -21.05
CA ARG A 17 11.47 19.76 -22.17
C ARG A 17 10.67 20.89 -22.83
N GLY A 18 10.86 22.15 -22.42
CA GLY A 18 10.16 23.30 -23.02
C GLY A 18 8.66 23.30 -22.77
N ALA A 19 8.18 22.52 -21.79
CA ALA A 19 6.75 22.37 -21.47
C ALA A 19 6.21 23.57 -20.67
N GLY A 20 6.30 24.78 -21.23
CA GLY A 20 5.77 26.01 -20.64
C GLY A 20 6.21 26.29 -19.20
N LYS A 21 5.48 27.16 -18.50
CA LYS A 21 5.70 27.52 -17.08
C LYS A 21 5.61 26.26 -16.19
N ALA A 22 6.72 25.54 -16.04
CA ALA A 22 6.84 24.46 -15.08
C ALA A 22 6.64 25.07 -13.69
N GLY A 23 5.50 24.76 -13.05
CA GLY A 23 5.25 25.22 -11.68
C GLY A 23 6.32 24.70 -10.73
N PHE A 24 6.88 25.59 -9.91
CA PHE A 24 7.84 25.25 -8.87
C PHE A 24 7.22 24.22 -7.89
N PRO A 25 7.97 23.21 -7.40
CA PRO A 25 7.47 22.26 -6.42
C PRO A 25 6.86 22.97 -5.20
N ARG A 26 5.61 22.65 -4.87
CA ARG A 26 4.92 23.22 -3.70
C ARG A 26 5.02 22.26 -2.53
N PHE A 27 5.85 22.60 -1.55
CA PHE A 27 5.90 21.88 -0.28
C PHE A 27 4.77 22.37 0.64
N MET A 28 4.11 21.41 1.29
CA MET A 28 3.00 21.71 2.21
C MET A 28 3.56 22.14 3.57
N ALA A 29 2.90 23.11 4.21
CA ALA A 29 3.22 23.49 5.58
C ALA A 29 3.04 22.31 6.53
N LYS A 30 3.79 22.30 7.65
CA LYS A 30 3.76 21.22 8.65
C LYS A 30 2.33 20.92 9.16
N SER A 31 1.50 21.95 9.31
CA SER A 31 0.08 21.81 9.74
C SER A 31 -0.78 21.01 8.77
N ARG A 32 -0.41 20.96 7.49
CA ARG A 32 -1.07 20.19 6.43
C ARG A 32 -0.47 18.78 6.28
N TRP A 33 0.55 18.45 7.06
CA TRP A 33 1.22 17.18 6.96
C TRP A 33 0.39 16.09 7.63
N ARG A 34 -0.15 15.21 6.79
CA ARG A 34 -1.02 14.10 7.22
C ARG A 34 -0.35 12.75 7.14
N SER A 35 0.81 12.63 6.49
CA SER A 35 1.46 11.34 6.28
C SER A 35 2.97 11.43 6.34
N PHE A 36 3.61 10.44 6.95
CA PHE A 36 5.07 10.30 6.96
C PHE A 36 5.48 8.84 6.79
N GLY A 37 6.61 8.62 6.12
CA GLY A 37 7.19 7.31 5.85
C GLY A 37 8.45 7.07 6.66
N LEU A 38 8.62 5.86 7.14
CA LEU A 38 9.81 5.35 7.82
C LEU A 38 10.30 4.09 7.08
N TYR A 39 11.61 3.99 6.90
CA TYR A 39 12.24 2.82 6.28
C TYR A 39 12.96 2.00 7.35
N GLU A 40 13.28 0.73 7.06
CA GLU A 40 13.89 -0.19 8.04
C GLU A 40 15.12 0.41 8.78
N ILE A 41 15.94 1.20 8.07
CA ILE A 41 17.12 1.90 8.60
C ILE A 41 16.80 2.86 9.77
N THR A 42 15.56 3.33 9.91
CA THR A 42 15.18 4.28 10.97
C THR A 42 14.91 3.62 12.33
N GLY A 43 15.13 2.30 12.47
CA GLY A 43 14.83 1.57 13.71
C GLY A 43 13.35 1.18 13.84
N LEU A 44 12.67 1.04 12.71
CA LEU A 44 11.33 0.49 12.60
C LEU A 44 11.43 -1.04 12.67
N ARG A 45 10.76 -1.66 13.65
CA ARG A 45 10.72 -3.12 13.81
C ARG A 45 9.28 -3.61 13.84
N LEU A 46 8.98 -4.66 13.09
CA LEU A 46 7.69 -5.33 13.13
C LEU A 46 7.80 -6.63 13.94
N ASP A 47 6.93 -6.76 14.92
CA ASP A 47 6.70 -7.98 15.69
C ASP A 47 5.47 -8.68 15.10
N LEU A 48 5.71 -9.65 14.21
CA LEU A 48 4.67 -10.37 13.48
C LEU A 48 3.79 -11.21 14.42
N ARG A 49 4.39 -11.81 15.47
CA ARG A 49 3.67 -12.66 16.44
C ARG A 49 2.62 -11.88 17.22
N HIS A 50 2.96 -10.66 17.62
CA HIS A 50 2.08 -9.81 18.41
C HIS A 50 1.38 -8.71 17.61
N GLN A 51 1.57 -8.69 16.29
CA GLN A 51 1.05 -7.67 15.37
C GLN A 51 1.34 -6.25 15.89
N ARG A 52 2.62 -5.96 16.15
CA ARG A 52 3.05 -4.70 16.77
C ARG A 52 4.19 -4.06 16.02
N ILE A 53 4.15 -2.73 15.89
CA ILE A 53 5.28 -1.94 15.42
C ILE A 53 6.01 -1.34 16.60
N ARG A 54 7.34 -1.48 16.61
CA ARG A 54 8.23 -0.77 17.52
C ARG A 54 9.01 0.28 16.73
N LEU A 55 9.06 1.47 17.29
CA LEU A 55 9.84 2.58 16.76
C LEU A 55 10.94 2.88 17.78
N LYS A 56 12.19 2.97 17.31
CA LYS A 56 13.30 3.41 18.15
C LYS A 56 12.97 4.79 18.75
N GLY A 57 13.06 4.92 20.06
CA GLY A 57 12.70 6.14 20.79
C GLY A 57 11.23 6.22 21.25
N MET A 58 10.42 5.18 20.99
CA MET A 58 9.12 5.00 21.63
C MET A 58 9.14 3.82 22.59
N ASP A 59 8.73 4.06 23.83
CA ASP A 59 8.74 3.03 24.88
C ASP A 59 7.64 1.98 24.67
N ARG A 60 6.53 2.37 24.01
CA ARG A 60 5.38 1.50 23.80
C ARG A 60 5.24 1.09 22.34
N PRO A 61 5.04 -0.21 22.06
CA PRO A 61 4.72 -0.67 20.73
C PRO A 61 3.34 -0.17 20.28
N ILE A 62 3.19 0.11 19.00
CA ILE A 62 1.92 0.42 18.36
C ILE A 62 1.29 -0.89 17.93
N ARG A 63 0.08 -1.20 18.43
CA ARG A 63 -0.68 -2.36 17.99
C ARG A 63 -1.20 -2.13 16.57
N LEU A 64 -1.05 -3.15 15.73
CA LEU A 64 -1.65 -3.22 14.41
C LEU A 64 -2.97 -3.98 14.47
N CYS A 65 -3.92 -3.54 13.65
CA CYS A 65 -5.15 -4.25 13.35
C CYS A 65 -5.22 -4.41 11.83
N PRO A 66 -4.42 -5.32 11.24
CA PRO A 66 -4.37 -5.48 9.79
C PRO A 66 -5.69 -6.11 9.30
N ASP A 67 -6.16 -5.68 8.13
CA ASP A 67 -7.33 -6.26 7.47
C ASP A 67 -7.07 -7.68 6.93
N ARG A 68 -5.79 -8.02 6.73
CA ARG A 68 -5.30 -9.30 6.21
C ARG A 68 -4.20 -9.86 7.09
N SER A 69 -4.04 -11.18 7.07
CA SER A 69 -2.88 -11.82 7.70
C SER A 69 -1.60 -11.30 7.07
N LEU A 70 -0.63 -10.94 7.92
CA LEU A 70 0.70 -10.54 7.48
C LEU A 70 1.47 -11.78 7.02
N PRO A 71 2.35 -11.68 6.00
CA PRO A 71 3.16 -12.81 5.58
C PRO A 71 4.15 -13.18 6.69
N GLU A 72 4.29 -14.47 6.98
CA GLU A 72 5.13 -14.98 8.09
C GLU A 72 6.63 -14.80 7.82
N ASP A 73 7.02 -14.82 6.56
CA ASP A 73 8.39 -14.72 6.04
C ASP A 73 8.71 -13.32 5.48
N ALA A 74 7.80 -12.36 5.62
CA ALA A 74 7.99 -11.04 5.03
C ALA A 74 9.01 -10.19 5.79
N ARG A 75 9.95 -9.63 5.03
CA ARG A 75 10.87 -8.60 5.54
C ARG A 75 10.24 -7.22 5.36
N LEU A 76 10.14 -6.46 6.43
CA LEU A 76 9.60 -5.10 6.39
C LEU A 76 10.61 -4.14 5.75
N LEU A 77 10.24 -3.54 4.62
CA LEU A 77 11.04 -2.51 3.94
C LEU A 77 10.74 -1.11 4.47
N GLY A 78 9.48 -0.84 4.80
CA GLY A 78 9.06 0.45 5.32
C GLY A 78 7.60 0.52 5.72
N ALA A 79 7.24 1.60 6.41
CA ALA A 79 5.89 1.91 6.84
C ALA A 79 5.56 3.37 6.54
N THR A 80 4.37 3.63 6.00
CA THR A 80 3.84 4.98 5.83
C THR A 80 2.63 5.16 6.74
N PHE A 81 2.75 6.06 7.70
CA PHE A 81 1.66 6.46 8.59
C PHE A 81 0.86 7.57 7.94
N THR A 82 -0.47 7.49 8.01
CA THR A 82 -1.38 8.52 7.50
C THR A 82 -2.47 8.80 8.52
N LYS A 83 -2.64 10.06 8.89
CA LYS A 83 -3.73 10.53 9.74
C LYS A 83 -4.97 10.76 8.89
N VAL A 84 -6.07 10.10 9.25
CA VAL A 84 -7.39 10.30 8.64
C VAL A 84 -8.40 10.51 9.77
N GLY A 85 -9.00 11.70 9.82
CA GLY A 85 -9.87 12.11 10.92
C GLY A 85 -9.16 12.02 12.26
N ARG A 86 -9.71 11.19 13.16
CA ARG A 86 -9.13 10.94 14.50
C ARG A 86 -8.21 9.71 14.54
N GLY A 87 -8.11 8.96 13.45
CA GLY A 87 -7.36 7.71 13.37
C GLY A 87 -6.02 7.84 12.66
N TRP A 88 -5.12 6.91 12.96
CA TRP A 88 -3.90 6.68 12.21
C TRP A 88 -3.99 5.35 11.47
N TYR A 89 -3.66 5.41 10.18
CA TYR A 89 -3.56 4.26 9.30
C TYR A 89 -2.10 4.02 8.96
N VAL A 90 -1.72 2.78 8.72
CA VAL A 90 -0.37 2.43 8.31
C VAL A 90 -0.42 1.57 7.05
N ALA A 91 0.36 1.98 6.05
CA ALA A 91 0.66 1.16 4.89
C ALA A 91 2.04 0.54 5.09
N LEU A 92 2.12 -0.79 5.05
CA LEU A 92 3.37 -1.53 5.24
C LEU A 92 3.85 -2.05 3.90
N ILE A 93 5.14 -1.89 3.64
CA ILE A 93 5.81 -2.40 2.45
C ILE A 93 6.70 -3.54 2.89
N PHE A 94 6.48 -4.70 2.28
CA PHE A 94 7.22 -5.92 2.56
C PHE A 94 7.93 -6.39 1.31
N GLU A 95 9.13 -6.93 1.50
CA GLU A 95 9.71 -7.90 0.61
C GLU A 95 9.18 -9.28 1.03
N SER A 96 8.65 -10.03 0.07
CA SER A 96 8.20 -11.40 0.29
C SER A 96 8.84 -12.28 -0.76
N ALA A 97 9.39 -13.43 -0.34
CA ALA A 97 10.04 -14.40 -1.21
C ALA A 97 9.06 -15.10 -2.19
N GLY A 98 7.78 -14.74 -2.13
CA GLY A 98 6.79 -15.14 -3.12
C GLY A 98 6.36 -16.59 -2.95
N ARG A 99 5.24 -16.77 -2.25
CA ARG A 99 4.17 -17.54 -2.89
C ARG A 99 3.20 -16.55 -3.50
N ALA A 100 3.40 -16.25 -4.78
CA ALA A 100 2.34 -15.66 -5.59
C ALA A 100 1.15 -16.63 -5.58
N ARG A 101 0.22 -16.44 -4.65
CA ARG A 101 -1.12 -16.99 -4.82
C ARG A 101 -1.75 -16.18 -5.95
N ARG A 102 -1.61 -16.68 -7.18
CA ARG A 102 -2.49 -16.34 -8.30
C ARG A 102 -3.91 -16.24 -7.74
N ASN A 103 -4.58 -15.14 -8.05
CA ASN A 103 -6.01 -14.98 -7.81
C ASN A 103 -6.76 -16.18 -8.39
N ALA A 104 -7.14 -17.15 -7.55
CA ALA A 104 -8.23 -18.06 -7.85
C ALA A 104 -9.55 -17.31 -7.57
N ARG A 105 -9.79 -16.24 -8.34
CA ARG A 105 -11.08 -15.56 -8.38
C ARG A 105 -11.26 -14.84 -9.71
N ALA A 106 -11.22 -15.61 -10.79
CA ALA A 106 -11.69 -15.20 -12.10
C ALA A 106 -11.99 -16.44 -12.96
N SER A 107 -13.08 -17.16 -12.64
CA SER A 107 -13.87 -17.99 -13.58
C SER A 107 -14.78 -18.97 -12.81
N SER A 108 -15.95 -18.51 -12.34
CA SER A 108 -17.12 -19.39 -12.19
C SER A 108 -18.39 -18.53 -12.05
N TRP A 109 -18.71 -17.80 -13.11
CA TRP A 109 -20.06 -17.22 -13.32
C TRP A 109 -20.67 -17.68 -14.65
N ARG A 110 -20.17 -18.80 -15.18
CA ARG A 110 -20.86 -19.56 -16.23
C ARG A 110 -20.92 -21.01 -15.79
N ASP A 111 -21.97 -21.31 -15.03
CA ASP A 111 -22.65 -22.60 -15.02
C ASP A 111 -23.99 -22.36 -14.32
N VAL A 112 -24.87 -21.65 -15.05
CA VAL A 112 -26.30 -21.73 -14.80
C VAL A 112 -26.78 -22.92 -15.63
N PRO A 113 -27.27 -24.01 -15.02
CA PRO A 113 -27.84 -25.09 -15.81
C PRO A 113 -29.13 -24.58 -16.47
N SER A 114 -29.10 -24.35 -17.77
CA SER A 114 -30.31 -24.14 -18.56
C SER A 114 -31.02 -25.49 -18.72
N ARG A 115 -31.81 -25.88 -17.73
CA ARG A 115 -32.71 -27.03 -17.84
C ARG A 115 -34.02 -26.54 -18.47
N VAL A 116 -34.14 -26.70 -19.77
CA VAL A 116 -35.43 -26.65 -20.49
C VAL A 116 -35.95 -28.09 -20.59
N PRO A 117 -37.14 -28.42 -20.07
CA PRO A 117 -37.71 -29.75 -20.25
C PRO A 117 -38.29 -29.92 -21.66
N GLY A 118 -37.80 -30.94 -22.36
CA GLY A 118 -38.58 -31.87 -23.16
C GLY A 118 -39.28 -31.34 -24.42
N ASP A 119 -38.71 -31.70 -25.56
CA ASP A 119 -39.41 -31.77 -26.85
C ASP A 119 -40.69 -32.62 -26.73
N VAL A 120 -41.81 -32.04 -27.17
CA VAL A 120 -42.97 -32.80 -27.67
C VAL A 120 -43.03 -32.52 -29.16
N LEU A 121 -42.46 -33.41 -29.95
CA LEU A 121 -42.73 -33.50 -31.39
C LEU A 121 -43.86 -34.50 -31.61
N LEU A 122 -44.90 -34.01 -32.27
CA LEU A 122 -45.98 -34.76 -32.88
C LEU A 122 -45.42 -35.80 -33.87
N SER A 123 -45.88 -37.04 -33.77
CA SER A 123 -46.32 -37.93 -34.87
C SER A 123 -47.05 -39.13 -34.28
#